data_AF-A0A554L1Q6-F1
#
_entry.id   AF-A0A554L1Q6-F1
#
_cell.length_a   1.000
_cell.length_b   1.000
_cell.length_c   1.000
_cell.angle_alpha   90.00
_cell.angle_beta   90.00
_cell.angle_gamma   90.00
#
_symmetry.space_group_name_H-M   'P 1'
#
loop_
_entity.id
_entity.type
_entity.pdbx_description
1 polymer ?
#
loop_
_entity_poly.entity_id
_entity_poly.type
_entity_poly.pdbx_seq_one_letter_code
_entity_poly.pdbx_strand_id
1 'polypeptide(L)' 'MSAKTQKKTKAEIKLVDMTAEELKKSARETRQQINKIRLERTVKKTRNVREVFNLRKKLARILTVLK' A
#
# COMPACT_ATOMS: atom_id res chain seq x y z
N MET A 1 -17.40 -25.71 18.99
CA MET A 1 -17.76 -24.70 17.95
C MET A 1 -16.59 -23.74 17.79
N SER A 2 -15.97 -23.69 16.62
CA SER A 2 -14.72 -22.94 16.41
C SER A 2 -14.99 -21.44 16.30
N ALA A 3 -14.39 -20.66 17.19
CA ALA A 3 -14.46 -19.21 17.19
C ALA A 3 -13.82 -18.68 15.89
N LYS A 4 -14.65 -18.24 14.95
CA LYS A 4 -14.22 -17.52 13.74
C LYS A 4 -13.46 -16.28 14.19
N THR A 5 -12.13 -16.35 14.14
CA THR A 5 -11.25 -15.24 14.47
C THR A 5 -11.47 -14.14 13.42
N GLN A 6 -12.39 -13.22 13.70
CA GLN A 6 -12.57 -12.00 12.92
C GLN A 6 -11.28 -11.20 13.05
N LYS A 7 -10.36 -11.38 12.10
CA LYS A 7 -9.20 -10.51 11.93
C LYS A 7 -9.77 -9.12 11.70
N LYS A 8 -9.69 -8.26 12.73
CA LYS A 8 -9.95 -6.83 12.63
C LYS A 8 -9.13 -6.31 11.44
N THR A 9 -9.78 -6.11 10.30
CA THR A 9 -9.24 -5.38 9.17
C THR A 9 -8.98 -3.98 9.71
N LYS A 10 -7.74 -3.74 10.17
CA LYS A 10 -7.20 -2.43 10.51
C LYS A 10 -7.73 -1.46 9.48
N ALA A 11 -8.55 -0.50 9.93
CA ALA A 11 -9.14 0.59 9.18
C ALA A 11 -8.55 0.68 7.76
N GLU A 12 -9.14 -0.08 6.82
CA GLU A 12 -8.94 0.23 5.42
C GLU A 12 -9.67 1.56 5.27
N ILE A 13 -8.91 2.67 5.41
CA ILE A 13 -9.35 3.99 4.96
C ILE A 13 -9.95 3.73 3.60
N LYS A 14 -11.29 3.80 3.51
CA LYS A 14 -11.99 3.41 2.30
C LYS A 14 -11.47 4.37 1.25
N LEU A 15 -10.70 3.87 0.30
CA LEU A 15 -10.18 4.67 -0.81
C LEU A 15 -11.31 5.41 -1.54
N VAL A 16 -12.55 4.93 -1.38
CA VAL A 16 -13.82 5.51 -1.82
C VAL A 16 -14.12 6.89 -1.20
N ASP A 17 -13.70 7.14 0.05
CA ASP A 17 -14.01 8.37 0.77
C ASP A 17 -12.96 9.47 0.50
N MET A 18 -11.87 9.15 -0.20
CA MET A 18 -10.81 10.10 -0.54
C MET A 18 -11.14 10.87 -1.80
N THR A 19 -10.81 12.16 -1.82
CA THR A 19 -10.94 12.97 -3.03
C THR A 19 -9.93 12.54 -4.09
N ALA A 20 -10.19 12.87 -5.36
CA ALA A 20 -9.27 12.54 -6.46
C ALA A 20 -7.86 13.14 -6.24
N GLU A 21 -7.74 14.29 -5.59
CA GLU A 21 -6.45 14.92 -5.27
C GLU A 21 -5.69 14.15 -4.18
N GLU A 22 -6.39 13.72 -3.13
CA GLU A 22 -5.82 12.91 -2.06
C GLU A 22 -5.38 11.53 -2.56
N LEU A 23 -6.16 10.93 -3.46
CA LEU A 23 -5.79 9.67 -4.12
C LEU A 23 -4.52 9.84 -4.98
N LYS A 24 -4.41 10.94 -5.74
CA LYS A 24 -3.18 11.25 -6.50
C LYS A 24 -1.98 11.46 -5.58
N LYS A 25 -2.16 12.16 -4.46
CA LYS A 25 -1.12 12.35 -3.44
C LYS A 25 -0.69 11.00 -2.85
N SER A 26 -1.64 10.17 -2.46
CA SER A 26 -1.38 8.83 -1.91
C SER A 26 -0.67 7.91 -2.91
N ALA A 27 -1.02 7.99 -4.20
CA ALA A 27 -0.34 7.25 -5.25
C ALA A 27 1.12 7.67 -5.40
N ARG A 28 1.40 8.99 -5.36
CA ARG A 28 2.77 9.53 -5.41
C ARG A 28 3.60 9.06 -4.21
N GLU A 29 3.05 9.18 -3.01
CA GLU A 29 3.72 8.74 -1.78
C GLU A 29 4.01 7.24 -1.78
N THR A 30 3.03 6.42 -2.18
CA THR A 30 3.20 4.96 -2.27
C THR A 30 4.29 4.60 -3.28
N ARG A 31 4.37 5.33 -4.41
CA ARG A 31 5.42 5.13 -5.42
C ARG A 31 6.81 5.51 -4.88
N GLN A 32 6.91 6.61 -4.13
CA GLN A 32 8.17 7.01 -3.48
C GLN A 32 8.64 5.97 -2.46
N GLN A 33 7.72 5.41 -1.65
CA GLN A 33 8.05 4.34 -0.71
C GLN A 33 8.57 3.07 -1.40
N ILE A 34 7.94 2.66 -2.51
CA ILE A 34 8.43 1.53 -3.31
C ILE A 34 9.85 1.79 -3.82
N ASN A 35 10.13 3.00 -4.30
CA ASN A 35 11.46 3.38 -4.79
C ASN A 35 12.50 3.41 -3.66
N LYS A 36 12.14 3.92 -2.49
CA LYS A 36 13.00 3.92 -1.30
C LYS A 36 13.41 2.49 -0.92
N ILE A 37 12.45 1.57 -0.81
CA ILE A 37 12.75 0.17 -0.47
C ILE A 37 13.57 -0.52 -1.57
N ARG A 38 13.34 -0.18 -2.85
CA ARG A 38 14.18 -0.67 -3.95
C ARG A 38 15.64 -0.21 -3.80
N LEU A 39 15.88 1.06 -3.49
CA LEU A 39 17.22 1.60 -3.26
C LEU A 39 17.87 0.94 -2.05
N GLU A 40 17.15 0.81 -0.93
CA GLU A 40 17.64 0.12 0.26
C GLU A 40 18.02 -1.34 -0.02
N ARG A 41 17.25 -2.03 -0.88
CA ARG A 41 17.58 -3.39 -1.32
C ARG A 41 18.86 -3.43 -2.16
N THR A 42 19.07 -2.47 -3.07
CA THR A 42 20.30 -2.37 -3.88
C THR A 42 21.53 -2.19 -2.98
N VAL A 43 21.43 -1.37 -1.94
CA VAL A 43 22.51 -1.14 -0.95
C VAL A 43 22.57 -2.27 0.09
N LYS A 44 21.86 -3.39 -0.11
CA LYS A 44 21.75 -4.55 0.79
C LYS A 44 21.29 -4.20 2.22
N LYS A 45 20.69 -3.02 2.43
CA LYS A 45 20.23 -2.54 3.74
C LYS A 45 18.94 -3.24 4.21
N THR A 46 18.05 -3.63 3.29
CA THR A 46 16.78 -4.29 3.65
C THR A 46 16.39 -5.40 2.69
N ARG A 47 15.74 -6.47 3.19
CA ARG A 47 15.18 -7.59 2.41
C ARG A 47 13.65 -7.64 2.50
N ASN A 48 12.98 -6.50 2.71
CA ASN A 48 11.54 -6.49 3.02
C ASN A 48 10.65 -6.67 1.78
N VAL A 49 10.73 -7.84 1.13
CA VAL A 49 10.04 -8.17 -0.13
C VAL A 49 8.52 -8.13 0.03
N ARG A 50 7.99 -8.56 1.19
CA ARG A 50 6.55 -8.54 1.50
C ARG A 50 6.00 -7.12 1.55
N GLU A 51 6.76 -6.18 2.09
CA GLU A 51 6.38 -4.77 2.18
C GLU A 51 6.25 -4.17 0.78
N VAL A 52 7.22 -4.42 -0.10
CA VAL A 52 7.16 -3.98 -1.52
C VAL A 52 5.93 -4.55 -2.22
N PHE A 53 5.62 -5.83 -2.01
CA PHE A 53 4.43 -6.46 -2.60
C PHE A 53 3.14 -5.78 -2.12
N ASN A 54 3.02 -5.53 -0.82
CA ASN A 54 1.85 -4.87 -0.24
C ASN A 54 1.70 -3.42 -0.76
N LEU A 55 2.79 -2.67 -0.88
CA LEU A 55 2.78 -1.32 -1.44
C LEU A 55 2.37 -1.30 -2.91
N ARG A 56 2.85 -2.27 -3.72
CA ARG A 56 2.40 -2.42 -5.11
C ARG A 56 0.91 -2.73 -5.20
N LYS A 57 0.41 -3.63 -4.35
CA LYS A 57 -1.02 -3.95 -4.26
C LYS A 57 -1.85 -2.72 -3.87
N LYS A 58 -1.37 -1.93 -2.90
CA LYS A 58 -2.00 -0.66 -2.50
C LYS A 58 -2.03 0.34 -3.65
N LEU A 59 -0.92 0.52 -4.35
CA LEU A 59 -0.83 1.41 -5.51
C LEU A 59 -1.82 1.01 -6.61
N ALA A 60 -1.92 -0.28 -6.94
CA ALA A 60 -2.86 -0.78 -7.94
C ALA A 60 -4.32 -0.49 -7.54
N ARG A 61 -4.68 -0.65 -6.26
CA ARG A 61 -6.02 -0.29 -5.75
C ARG A 61 -6.30 1.21 -5.91
N ILE A 62 -5.36 2.08 -5.54
CA ILE A 62 -5.51 3.55 -5.69
C ILE A 62 -5.73 3.91 -7.17
N LEU A 63 -4.93 3.33 -8.07
CA LEU A 63 -5.05 3.59 -9.51
C LEU A 63 -6.36 3.04 -10.10
N THR A 64 -6.92 1.97 -9.53
CA THR A 64 -8.21 1.41 -9.95
C THR A 64 -9.35 2.36 -9.58
N VAL A 65 -9.29 3.02 -8.43
CA VAL A 65 -10.31 3.99 -7.99
C VAL A 65 -10.20 5.31 -8.78
N LEU A 66 -9.00 5.67 -9.25
CA LEU A 66 -8.77 6.86 -10.08
C LEU A 66 -9.18 6.70 -11.55
N LYS A 67 -9.40 5.48 -12.02
CA LYS A 67 -9.78 5.17 -13.41
C LYS A 67 -11.29 5.24 -13.56
#